data_AF-A0AAW0ILE5-F1
#
_entry.id   AF-A0AAW0ILE5-F1
#
_cell.length_a   1.000
_cell.length_b   1.000
_cell.length_c   1.000
_cell.angle_alpha   90.00
_cell.angle_beta   90.00
_cell.angle_gamma   90.00
#
_symmetry.space_group_name_H-M   'P 1'
#
loop_
_entity.id
_entity.type
_entity.pdbx_description
1 polymer ?
#
loop_
_entity_poly.entity_id
_entity_poly.type
_entity_poly.pdbx_seq_one_letter_code
_entity_poly.pdbx_strand_id
1 'polypeptide(L)'
;MNIIALVRTLVDSICKHGPRHRCCKHYEDNCISYCIKGTSCFLRWIRNLDDELHAIVAGFLAGVSMMFYKSTTISMYLASKLVETMYFKGIAAGKVPYFPQADTIIYSISTAICFHAAVMEVHNLRPSYWKFLLRLTKGRFALMNRKALDVFGTGASREFHNFIPKLDPRYTVVTPELPIDFS
;
A
#
# COMPACT_ATOMS: atom_id res chain seq x y z
N MET A 1 22.25 -19.62 -9.44
CA MET A 1 22.77 -18.29 -9.02
C MET A 1 21.59 -17.42 -8.63
N ASN A 2 21.58 -16.88 -7.42
CA ASN A 2 20.49 -16.04 -6.92
C ASN A 2 20.45 -14.73 -7.73
N ILE A 3 19.27 -14.27 -8.16
CA ILE A 3 19.10 -13.04 -8.97
C ILE A 3 19.80 -11.85 -8.30
N ILE A 4 19.76 -11.80 -6.96
CA ILE A 4 20.43 -10.77 -6.15
C ILE A 4 21.95 -10.80 -6.36
N ALA A 5 22.56 -11.98 -6.46
CA ALA A 5 23.99 -12.13 -6.69
C ALA A 5 24.39 -11.71 -8.12
N LEU A 6 23.56 -12.03 -9.12
CA LEU A 6 23.78 -11.60 -10.51
C LEU A 6 23.70 -10.07 -10.63
N VAL A 7 22.65 -9.45 -10.05
CA VAL A 7 22.47 -8.00 -10.06
C VAL A 7 23.63 -7.30 -9.36
N ARG A 8 24.13 -7.83 -8.23
CA ARG A 8 25.34 -7.33 -7.56
C ARG A 8 26.55 -7.33 -8.49
N THR A 9 26.86 -8.46 -9.13
CA THR A 9 28.02 -8.54 -10.03
C THR A 9 27.91 -7.59 -11.22
N LEU A 10 26.70 -7.36 -11.72
CA LEU A 10 26.45 -6.47 -12.86
C LEU A 10 26.60 -5.00 -12.46
N VAL A 11 26.04 -4.60 -11.31
CA VAL A 11 26.21 -3.25 -10.75
C VAL A 11 27.67 -2.97 -10.42
N ASP A 12 28.39 -3.91 -9.82
CA ASP A 12 29.81 -3.75 -9.50
C ASP A 12 30.68 -3.59 -10.75
N SER A 13 30.36 -4.32 -11.83
CA SER A 13 31.04 -4.18 -13.12
C SER A 13 30.85 -2.79 -13.74
N ILE A 14 29.61 -2.29 -13.72
CA ILE A 14 29.26 -0.94 -14.21
C ILE A 14 29.94 0.14 -13.35
N CYS A 15 29.92 0.00 -12.02
CA CYS A 15 30.54 0.94 -11.09
C CYS A 15 32.08 1.00 -11.20
N LYS A 16 32.75 -0.08 -11.62
CA LYS A 16 34.20 -0.12 -11.80
C LYS A 16 34.68 0.60 -13.08
N HIS A 17 33.89 0.60 -14.14
CA HIS A 17 34.25 1.15 -15.45
C HIS A 17 33.66 2.55 -15.73
N GLY A 18 32.77 3.06 -14.86
CA GLY A 18 32.19 4.41 -14.96
C GLY A 18 32.98 5.49 -14.20
N PRO A 19 32.71 6.80 -14.45
CA PRO A 19 33.33 7.90 -13.71
C PRO A 19 32.97 7.82 -12.22
N ARG A 20 33.97 7.60 -11.35
CA ARG A 20 33.74 7.43 -9.89
C ARG A 20 33.36 8.75 -9.24
N HIS A 21 32.13 8.84 -8.74
CA HIS A 21 31.68 9.89 -7.81
C HIS A 21 31.14 9.30 -6.50
N ARG A 22 30.93 10.18 -5.50
CA ARG A 22 30.64 9.89 -4.07
C ARG A 22 29.47 8.91 -3.79
N CYS A 23 28.65 8.58 -4.79
CA CYS A 23 27.50 7.66 -4.68
C CYS A 23 27.86 6.15 -4.60
N CYS A 24 29.11 5.74 -4.87
CA CYS A 24 29.52 4.33 -4.92
C CYS A 24 29.79 3.67 -3.55
N LYS A 25 29.38 4.29 -2.43
CA LYS A 25 29.54 3.66 -1.12
C LYS A 25 28.50 2.53 -0.96
N HIS A 26 28.98 1.29 -0.98
CA HIS A 26 28.19 0.09 -0.68
C HIS A 26 28.00 -0.01 0.83
N TYR A 27 26.84 0.45 1.31
CA TYR A 27 26.34 0.10 2.63
C TYR A 27 25.45 -1.15 2.48
N GLU A 28 24.87 -1.70 3.54
CA GLU A 28 23.91 -2.82 3.42
C GLU A 28 22.76 -2.47 2.45
N ASP A 29 22.92 -2.89 1.18
CA ASP A 29 22.10 -2.41 0.07
C ASP A 29 20.85 -3.29 -0.08
N ASN A 30 19.69 -2.71 0.23
CA ASN A 30 18.38 -3.28 -0.09
C ASN A 30 18.10 -3.21 -1.60
N CYS A 31 17.14 -3.99 -2.12
CA CYS A 31 16.76 -3.99 -3.56
C CYS A 31 16.52 -2.58 -4.13
N ILE A 32 15.96 -1.69 -3.30
CA ILE A 32 15.67 -0.29 -3.65
C ILE A 32 16.96 0.50 -3.91
N SER A 33 17.97 0.30 -3.06
CA SER A 33 19.30 0.92 -3.21
C SER A 33 19.95 0.49 -4.52
N TYR A 34 19.82 -0.81 -4.87
CA TYR A 34 20.33 -1.33 -6.14
C TYR A 34 19.66 -0.69 -7.35
N CYS A 35 18.34 -0.53 -7.34
CA CYS A 35 17.63 0.15 -8.44
C CYS A 35 18.10 1.61 -8.59
N ILE A 36 18.13 2.37 -7.49
CA ILE A 36 18.53 3.79 -7.55
C ILE A 36 19.97 3.95 -8.04
N LYS A 37 20.91 3.20 -7.44
CA LYS A 37 22.33 3.27 -7.79
C LYS A 37 22.57 2.77 -9.22
N GLY A 38 22.01 1.62 -9.57
CA GLY A 38 22.16 1.02 -10.90
C GLY A 38 21.66 1.94 -12.01
N THR A 39 20.45 2.49 -11.87
CA THR A 39 19.87 3.40 -12.86
C THR A 39 20.64 4.72 -12.94
N SER A 40 21.07 5.28 -11.82
CA SER A 40 21.85 6.53 -11.79
C SER A 40 23.22 6.36 -12.45
N CYS A 41 23.93 5.26 -12.17
CA CYS A 41 25.23 4.96 -12.78
C CYS A 41 25.10 4.67 -14.28
N PHE A 42 24.05 3.95 -14.69
CA PHE A 42 23.79 3.65 -16.10
C PHE A 42 23.52 4.91 -16.92
N LEU A 43 22.64 5.80 -16.43
CA LEU A 43 22.32 7.04 -17.14
C LEU A 43 23.54 7.99 -17.20
N ARG A 44 24.38 8.04 -16.16
CA ARG A 44 25.67 8.76 -16.18
C ARG A 44 26.63 8.22 -17.23
N TRP A 45 26.70 6.89 -17.37
CA TRP A 45 27.57 6.26 -18.36
C TRP A 45 27.17 6.64 -19.80
N ILE A 46 25.86 6.75 -20.07
CA ILE A 46 25.35 7.14 -21.40
C ILE A 46 25.52 8.64 -21.66
N ARG A 47 25.18 9.50 -20.70
CA ARG A 47 25.11 10.96 -20.92
C ARG A 47 26.36 11.73 -20.51
N ASN A 48 27.29 11.10 -19.78
CA ASN A 48 28.52 11.70 -19.25
C ASN A 48 28.31 13.07 -18.57
N LEU A 49 27.14 13.25 -17.95
CA LEU A 49 26.67 14.48 -17.31
C LEU A 49 25.98 14.13 -15.99
N ASP A 50 26.20 14.95 -14.97
CA ASP A 50 25.56 14.84 -13.66
C ASP A 50 24.38 15.83 -13.55
N ASP A 51 23.24 15.48 -14.16
CA ASP A 51 21.99 16.27 -14.03
C ASP A 51 21.07 15.72 -12.94
N GLU A 52 20.29 16.59 -12.30
CA GLU A 52 19.25 16.21 -11.32
C GLU A 52 18.15 15.31 -11.91
N LEU A 53 17.95 15.36 -13.24
CA LEU A 53 17.00 14.52 -13.98
C LEU A 53 17.30 13.01 -13.80
N HIS A 54 18.58 12.64 -13.64
CA HIS A 54 19.00 11.26 -13.38
C HIS A 54 18.40 10.71 -12.08
N ALA A 55 18.31 11.55 -11.05
CA ALA A 55 17.73 11.18 -9.76
C ALA A 55 16.21 10.96 -9.86
N ILE A 56 15.52 11.74 -10.70
CA ILE A 56 14.08 11.58 -10.96
C ILE A 56 13.80 10.24 -11.66
N VAL A 57 14.56 9.92 -12.73
CA VAL A 57 14.38 8.66 -13.47
C VAL A 57 14.73 7.45 -12.60
N ALA A 58 15.83 7.52 -11.85
CA ALA A 58 16.24 6.45 -10.94
C ALA A 58 15.23 6.24 -9.80
N GLY A 59 14.71 7.32 -9.23
CA GLY A 59 13.65 7.28 -8.22
C GLY A 59 12.35 6.69 -8.77
N PHE A 60 11.95 7.05 -9.98
CA PHE A 60 10.77 6.51 -10.64
C PHE A 60 10.90 5.00 -10.91
N LEU A 61 12.02 4.56 -11.48
CA LEU A 61 12.26 3.14 -11.76
C LEU A 61 12.29 2.32 -10.47
N ALA A 62 12.92 2.84 -9.42
CA ALA A 62 12.91 2.22 -8.09
C ALA A 62 11.49 2.18 -7.48
N GLY A 63 10.69 3.22 -7.65
CA GLY A 63 9.29 3.25 -7.22
C GLY A 63 8.42 2.22 -7.93
N VAL A 64 8.56 2.07 -9.26
CA VAL A 64 7.84 1.03 -10.02
C VAL A 64 8.25 -0.37 -9.55
N SER A 65 9.54 -0.58 -9.25
CA SER A 65 10.02 -1.85 -8.72
C SER A 65 9.41 -2.22 -7.35
N MET A 66 8.98 -1.23 -6.55
CA MET A 66 8.29 -1.47 -5.27
C MET A 66 6.86 -1.98 -5.42
N MET A 67 6.18 -1.71 -6.53
CA MET A 67 4.82 -2.23 -6.75
C MET A 67 4.81 -3.75 -6.86
N PHE A 68 5.92 -4.35 -7.31
CA PHE A 68 6.11 -5.80 -7.41
C PHE A 68 6.82 -6.41 -6.19
N TYR A 69 7.05 -5.63 -5.13
CA TYR A 69 7.75 -6.12 -3.95
C TYR A 69 6.89 -7.10 -3.14
N LYS A 70 7.48 -8.21 -2.70
CA LYS A 70 6.80 -9.31 -1.99
C LYS A 70 6.01 -8.86 -0.74
N SER A 71 6.44 -7.75 -0.11
CA SER A 71 5.75 -7.16 1.04
C SER A 71 5.02 -5.86 0.64
N THR A 72 3.71 -5.96 0.39
CA THR A 72 2.86 -4.79 0.14
C THR A 72 2.78 -3.83 1.34
N THR A 73 3.18 -4.26 2.55
CA THR A 73 3.20 -3.45 3.77
C THR A 73 4.28 -2.37 3.70
N ILE A 74 5.47 -2.77 3.26
CA ILE A 74 6.64 -1.89 3.17
C ILE A 74 6.39 -0.86 2.07
N SER A 75 5.82 -1.30 0.94
CA SER A 75 5.44 -0.43 -0.17
C SER A 75 4.41 0.62 0.27
N MET A 76 3.33 0.22 0.96
CA MET A 76 2.33 1.16 1.46
C MET A 76 2.92 2.15 2.48
N TYR A 77 3.77 1.67 3.41
CA TYR A 77 4.41 2.55 4.39
C TYR A 77 5.29 3.61 3.72
N LEU A 78 6.12 3.19 2.76
CA LEU A 78 6.97 4.10 1.99
C LEU A 78 6.14 5.09 1.17
N ALA A 79 5.04 4.65 0.54
CA ALA A 79 4.12 5.53 -0.17
C ALA A 79 3.48 6.58 0.75
N SER A 80 3.00 6.17 1.92
CA SER A 80 2.43 7.07 2.94
C SER A 80 3.46 8.12 3.40
N LYS A 81 4.70 7.70 3.68
CA LYS A 81 5.80 8.61 4.06
C LYS A 81 6.22 9.55 2.93
N LEU A 82 6.12 9.10 1.68
CA LEU A 82 6.38 9.93 0.51
C LEU A 82 5.33 11.04 0.38
N VAL A 83 4.04 10.72 0.55
CA VAL A 83 2.96 11.72 0.56
C VAL A 83 3.15 12.74 1.67
N GLU A 84 3.48 12.29 2.88
CA GLU A 84 3.79 13.16 4.02
C GLU A 84 4.97 14.10 3.72
N THR A 85 6.06 13.57 3.16
CA THR A 85 7.24 14.38 2.79
C THR A 85 6.92 15.39 1.68
N MET A 86 6.13 14.98 0.68
CA MET A 86 5.70 15.87 -0.40
C MET A 86 4.82 17.00 0.13
N TYR A 87 3.92 16.72 1.08
CA TYR A 87 3.09 17.74 1.71
C TYR A 87 3.95 18.78 2.46
N PHE A 88 4.87 18.35 3.33
CA PHE A 88 5.74 19.27 4.05
C PHE A 88 6.67 20.07 3.13
N LYS A 89 7.23 19.44 2.09
CA LYS A 89 8.01 20.16 1.07
C LYS A 89 7.16 21.15 0.28
N GLY A 90 5.90 20.79 -0.02
CA GLY A 90 4.95 21.67 -0.70
C GLY A 90 4.59 22.90 0.14
N ILE A 91 4.44 22.73 1.46
CA ILE A 91 4.22 23.84 2.40
C ILE A 91 5.44 24.77 2.41
N ALA A 92 6.65 24.20 2.50
CA ALA A 92 7.89 24.98 2.47
C ALA A 92 8.07 25.76 1.16
N ALA A 93 7.58 25.22 0.04
CA ALA A 93 7.56 25.90 -1.26
C ALA A 93 6.39 26.90 -1.42
N GLY A 94 5.54 27.07 -0.41
CA GLY A 94 4.40 28.00 -0.42
C GLY A 94 3.26 27.62 -1.37
N LYS A 95 3.23 26.37 -1.88
CA LYS A 95 2.24 25.94 -2.89
C LYS A 95 0.98 25.33 -2.32
N VAL A 96 1.03 24.80 -1.10
CA VAL A 96 -0.12 24.17 -0.43
C VAL A 96 -0.38 24.85 0.92
N PRO A 97 -1.66 25.07 1.28
CA PRO A 97 -2.01 25.64 2.58
C PRO A 97 -1.67 24.67 3.72
N TYR A 98 -1.19 25.23 4.84
CA TYR A 98 -0.91 24.46 6.06
C TYR A 98 -2.20 24.16 6.80
N PHE A 99 -2.58 22.88 6.88
CA PHE A 99 -3.66 22.41 7.73
C PHE A 99 -3.11 21.84 9.04
N PRO A 100 -3.51 22.37 10.22
CA PRO A 100 -3.05 21.89 11.53
C PRO A 100 -3.40 20.44 11.86
N GLN A 101 -4.40 19.86 11.18
CA GLN A 101 -4.94 18.51 11.44
C GLN A 101 -4.91 17.63 10.16
N ALA A 102 -3.98 17.91 9.25
CA ALA A 102 -3.85 17.16 7.99
C ALA A 102 -3.68 15.65 8.21
N ASP A 103 -2.94 15.26 9.25
CA ASP A 103 -2.74 13.88 9.69
C ASP A 103 -4.06 13.18 10.03
N THR A 104 -4.96 13.87 10.73
CA THR A 104 -6.27 13.37 11.12
C THR A 104 -7.19 13.22 9.90
N ILE A 105 -7.11 14.14 8.94
CA ILE A 105 -7.86 14.06 7.68
C ILE A 105 -7.37 12.87 6.85
N ILE A 106 -6.05 12.72 6.68
CA ILE A 106 -5.46 11.60 5.95
C ILE A 106 -5.83 10.27 6.62
N TYR A 107 -5.76 10.20 7.94
CA TYR A 107 -6.15 9.02 8.70
C TYR A 107 -7.63 8.69 8.55
N SER A 108 -8.53 9.68 8.63
CA SER A 108 -9.97 9.47 8.52
C SER A 108 -10.37 9.01 7.13
N ILE A 109 -9.83 9.62 6.06
CA ILE A 109 -10.05 9.20 4.67
C ILE A 109 -9.52 7.78 4.44
N SER A 110 -8.30 7.49 4.90
CA SER A 110 -7.71 6.15 4.75
C SER A 110 -8.53 5.09 5.46
N THR A 111 -9.03 5.42 6.66
CA THR A 111 -9.89 4.54 7.45
C THR A 111 -11.25 4.35 6.77
N ALA A 112 -11.84 5.38 6.18
CA ALA A 112 -13.08 5.29 5.41
C ALA A 112 -12.95 4.37 4.19
N ILE A 113 -11.84 4.47 3.45
CA ILE A 113 -11.54 3.57 2.32
C ILE A 113 -11.41 2.12 2.82
N CYS A 114 -10.72 1.89 3.93
CA CYS A 114 -10.60 0.56 4.53
C CYS A 114 -11.97 -0.01 4.94
N PHE A 115 -12.84 0.82 5.53
CA PHE A 115 -14.20 0.42 5.87
C PHE A 115 -15.01 0.08 4.62
N HIS A 116 -14.93 0.91 3.57
CA HIS A 116 -15.64 0.64 2.31
C HIS A 116 -15.22 -0.69 1.69
N ALA A 117 -13.91 -0.93 1.55
CA ALA A 117 -13.38 -2.19 1.05
C ALA A 117 -13.79 -3.38 1.94
N ALA A 118 -13.80 -3.20 3.25
CA ALA A 118 -14.24 -4.24 4.19
C ALA A 118 -15.76 -4.52 4.17
N VAL A 119 -16.59 -3.62 3.64
CA VAL A 119 -18.02 -3.87 3.43
C VAL A 119 -18.23 -4.61 2.11
N MET A 120 -17.65 -4.09 1.03
CA MET A 120 -17.98 -4.52 -0.33
C MET A 120 -17.12 -5.70 -0.82
N GLU A 121 -15.82 -5.71 -0.51
CA GLU A 121 -14.82 -6.60 -1.11
C GLU A 121 -13.79 -7.09 -0.08
N VAL A 122 -14.24 -7.79 0.97
CA VAL A 122 -13.35 -8.23 2.07
C VAL A 122 -12.17 -9.08 1.58
N HIS A 123 -12.36 -9.85 0.51
CA HIS A 123 -11.34 -10.73 -0.05
C HIS A 123 -10.11 -9.98 -0.60
N ASN A 124 -10.27 -8.72 -1.01
CA ASN A 124 -9.17 -7.87 -1.46
C ASN A 124 -8.50 -7.13 -0.30
N LEU A 125 -9.08 -7.20 0.91
CA LEU A 125 -8.56 -6.54 2.09
C LEU A 125 -7.44 -7.36 2.73
N ARG A 126 -6.34 -6.67 3.04
CA ARG A 126 -5.22 -7.24 3.76
C ARG A 126 -5.62 -7.72 5.17
N PRO A 127 -5.21 -8.92 5.61
CA PRO A 127 -5.61 -9.47 6.92
C PRO A 127 -5.25 -8.59 8.13
N SER A 128 -4.19 -7.78 8.02
CA SER A 128 -3.82 -6.82 9.07
C SER A 128 -4.86 -5.71 9.24
N TYR A 129 -5.42 -5.19 8.14
CA TYR A 129 -6.45 -4.16 8.19
C TYR A 129 -7.75 -4.73 8.72
N TRP A 130 -8.08 -5.97 8.35
CA TRP A 130 -9.23 -6.68 8.92
C TRP A 130 -9.15 -6.75 10.46
N LYS A 131 -8.00 -7.15 11.03
CA LYS A 131 -7.79 -7.18 12.48
C LYS A 131 -7.92 -5.80 13.13
N PHE A 132 -7.42 -4.76 12.45
CA PHE A 132 -7.54 -3.38 12.92
C PHE A 132 -9.02 -2.92 12.95
N LEU A 133 -9.78 -3.18 11.90
CA LEU A 133 -11.21 -2.83 11.81
C LEU A 133 -12.05 -3.58 12.85
N LEU A 134 -11.76 -4.87 13.06
CA LEU A 134 -12.42 -5.65 14.13
C LEU A 134 -12.13 -5.08 15.51
N ARG A 135 -10.91 -4.61 15.76
CA ARG A 135 -10.54 -3.97 17.04
C ARG A 135 -11.29 -2.66 17.25
N LEU A 136 -11.36 -1.81 16.21
CA LEU A 136 -12.10 -0.55 16.26
C LEU A 136 -13.60 -0.75 16.51
N THR A 137 -14.19 -1.77 15.89
CA THR A 137 -15.64 -2.03 15.93
C THR A 137 -16.06 -2.99 17.05
N LYS A 138 -15.12 -3.43 17.88
CA LYS A 138 -15.34 -4.45 18.92
C LYS A 138 -15.98 -5.73 18.37
N GLY A 139 -15.53 -6.18 17.19
CA GLY A 139 -15.99 -7.39 16.52
C GLY A 139 -17.34 -7.27 15.81
N ARG A 140 -18.05 -6.13 15.90
CA ARG A 140 -19.36 -5.94 15.26
C ARG A 140 -19.32 -6.07 13.75
N PHE A 141 -18.19 -5.71 13.14
CA PHE A 141 -18.02 -5.79 11.69
C PHE A 141 -18.06 -7.23 11.15
N ALA A 142 -17.75 -8.24 11.98
CA ALA A 142 -17.88 -9.63 11.59
C ALA A 142 -19.34 -10.07 11.48
N LEU A 143 -20.24 -9.43 12.24
CA LEU A 143 -21.65 -9.81 12.41
C LEU A 143 -22.60 -9.20 11.36
N MET A 144 -22.06 -8.54 10.35
CA MET A 144 -22.85 -7.89 9.31
C MET A 144 -23.44 -8.93 8.35
N ASN A 145 -24.70 -8.73 7.93
CA ASN A 145 -25.33 -9.58 6.91
C ASN A 145 -24.74 -9.30 5.52
N ARG A 146 -23.67 -10.00 5.17
CA ARG A 146 -22.99 -9.82 3.87
C ARG A 146 -23.76 -10.39 2.69
N LYS A 147 -24.64 -11.38 2.90
CA LYS A 147 -25.50 -11.93 1.84
C LYS A 147 -26.43 -10.87 1.25
N ALA A 148 -26.93 -9.96 2.09
CA ALA A 148 -27.74 -8.84 1.63
C ALA A 148 -26.97 -7.86 0.72
N LEU A 149 -25.64 -7.81 0.84
CA LEU A 149 -24.77 -6.95 0.02
C LEU A 149 -24.37 -7.61 -1.30
N ASP A 150 -24.59 -8.92 -1.48
CA ASP A 150 -24.29 -9.59 -2.75
C ASP A 150 -25.18 -9.12 -3.90
N VAL A 151 -26.30 -8.43 -3.61
CA VAL A 151 -27.13 -7.74 -4.62
C VAL A 151 -26.30 -6.76 -5.45
N PHE A 152 -25.24 -6.19 -4.87
CA PHE A 152 -24.33 -5.28 -5.58
C PHE A 152 -23.30 -5.99 -6.47
N GLY A 153 -23.28 -7.32 -6.50
CA GLY A 153 -22.38 -8.11 -7.36
C GLY A 153 -20.91 -8.12 -6.95
N THR A 154 -20.55 -7.53 -5.79
CA THR A 154 -19.16 -7.42 -5.31
C THR A 154 -18.63 -8.68 -4.61
N GLY A 155 -19.48 -9.71 -4.44
CA GLY A 155 -19.10 -10.97 -3.80
C GLY A 155 -18.70 -10.79 -2.33
N ALA A 156 -19.41 -9.92 -1.60
CA ALA A 156 -19.12 -9.59 -0.21
C ALA A 156 -19.19 -10.83 0.71
N SER A 157 -20.07 -11.80 0.42
CA SER A 157 -20.24 -13.00 1.24
C SER A 157 -19.19 -14.10 1.02
N ARG A 158 -18.30 -13.97 0.02
CA ARG A 158 -17.36 -15.04 -0.39
C ARG A 158 -16.46 -15.58 0.73
N GLU A 159 -16.04 -14.74 1.68
CA GLU A 159 -15.18 -15.21 2.78
C GLU A 159 -16.00 -15.63 4.02
N PHE A 160 -17.32 -15.39 4.03
CA PHE A 160 -18.21 -15.52 5.20
C PHE A 160 -19.44 -16.41 4.95
N HIS A 161 -19.26 -17.52 4.24
CA HIS A 161 -20.35 -18.38 3.77
C HIS A 161 -21.30 -18.91 4.87
N ASN A 162 -20.86 -19.02 6.12
CA ASN A 162 -21.61 -19.70 7.19
C ASN A 162 -22.23 -18.75 8.24
N PHE A 163 -22.10 -17.44 8.07
CA PHE A 163 -22.67 -16.49 9.03
C PHE A 163 -24.05 -16.01 8.57
N ILE A 164 -25.10 -16.51 9.24
CA ILE A 164 -26.47 -16.00 9.10
C ILE A 164 -26.82 -15.30 10.42
N PRO A 165 -27.03 -13.97 10.42
CA PRO A 165 -27.42 -13.27 11.63
C PRO A 165 -28.83 -13.70 12.06
N LYS A 166 -29.00 -13.97 13.36
CA LYS A 166 -30.32 -14.15 13.98
C LYS A 166 -31.00 -12.79 14.03
N LEU A 167 -31.96 -12.57 13.14
CA LEU A 167 -32.74 -11.34 13.05
C LEU A 167 -34.16 -11.59 13.59
N ASP A 168 -34.69 -10.63 14.36
CA ASP A 168 -36.09 -10.67 14.78
C ASP A 168 -36.99 -10.28 13.59
N PRO A 169 -37.92 -11.17 13.16
CA PRO A 169 -38.82 -10.91 12.04
C PRO A 169 -39.63 -9.63 12.15
N ARG A 170 -39.88 -9.14 13.39
CA ARG A 170 -40.65 -7.92 13.64
C ARG A 170 -39.99 -6.67 13.08
N TYR A 171 -38.67 -6.70 12.89
CA TYR A 171 -37.88 -5.55 12.44
C TYR A 171 -37.21 -5.80 11.07
N THR A 172 -37.58 -6.86 10.35
CA THR A 172 -37.03 -7.18 9.03
C THR A 172 -38.05 -7.01 7.93
N VAL A 173 -37.66 -6.35 6.84
CA VAL A 173 -38.48 -6.21 5.61
C VAL A 173 -38.54 -7.53 4.82
N VAL A 174 -37.54 -8.40 4.99
CA VAL A 174 -37.43 -9.71 4.31
C VAL A 174 -37.41 -10.80 5.36
N THR A 175 -38.11 -11.91 5.10
CA THR A 175 -38.14 -13.07 5.98
C THR A 175 -36.72 -13.62 6.23
N PRO A 176 -36.29 -13.78 7.50
CA PRO A 176 -34.97 -14.32 7.81
C PRO A 176 -34.83 -15.78 7.36
N GLU A 177 -33.61 -16.17 6.94
CA GLU A 177 -33.30 -17.52 6.45
C GLU A 177 -33.32 -18.60 7.55
N LEU A 178 -33.22 -18.22 8.83
CA LEU A 178 -33.23 -19.14 9.96
C LEU A 178 -34.65 -19.27 10.56
N PRO A 179 -35.14 -20.51 10.82
CA PRO A 179 -36.38 -20.72 11.56
C PRO A 179 -36.23 -20.26 13.02
N ILE A 180 -37.35 -19.83 13.59
CA ILE A 180 -37.44 -19.12 14.87
C ILE A 180 -37.72 -20.13 15.98
N ASP A 181 -36.92 -20.14 17.05
CA ASP A 181 -37.33 -20.69 18.35
C ASP A 181 -37.94 -19.54 19.15
N PHE A 182 -39.27 -19.50 19.22
CA PHE A 182 -39.99 -18.63 20.15
C PHE A 182 -39.98 -19.32 21.53
N SER A 183 -38.96 -19.04 22.35
CA SER A 183 -38.96 -19.39 23.77
C SER A 183 -39.29 -18.19 24.65
#